data_AF-A0A482XC65-F1
#
_entry.id   AF-A0A482XC65-F1
#
_cell.length_a   1.000
_cell.length_b   1.000
_cell.length_c   1.000
_cell.angle_alpha   90.00
_cell.angle_beta   90.00
_cell.angle_gamma   90.00
#
_symmetry.space_group_name_H-M   'P 1'
#
loop_
_entity.id
_entity.type
_entity.pdbx_description
1 polymer ?
#
loop_
_entity_poly.entity_id
_entity_poly.type
_entity_poly.pdbx_seq_one_letter_code
_entity_poly.pdbx_strand_id
1 'polypeptide(L)'
;MRFNLQTLPKLAVSAKLLCLLMVVMCGAVPSTRSVRLYNDCSSSDVRIDMKGRVLADDIKSNKFRNLTIRSQNFNVKLTIFAEESKRYLCFNRNWKLVGSKRFRGEMCQFYEEMLEIGYNRYRSVADETRYIGFNKKGRPLRDRQQPQPLKAAAAHDKCLNFLKFDTDFSIGEHNRRMSGGAVITKTDAETMWRSRSALRHLRHHNHHRNFIGGQS
;
A
#
# COMPACT_ATOMS: atom_id res chain seq x y z
N MET A 1 22.29 48.76 -34.32
CA MET A 1 21.34 47.68 -34.71
C MET A 1 20.20 47.64 -33.71
N ARG A 2 18.99 48.03 -34.13
CA ARG A 2 17.78 47.94 -33.31
C ARG A 2 17.26 46.50 -33.41
N PHE A 3 17.32 45.73 -32.32
CA PHE A 3 16.67 44.43 -32.26
C PHE A 3 15.17 44.64 -32.05
N ASN A 4 14.39 44.45 -33.13
CA ASN A 4 12.94 44.44 -33.10
C ASN A 4 12.44 43.29 -32.21
N LEU A 5 11.87 43.64 -31.07
CA LEU A 5 11.35 42.74 -30.03
C LEU A 5 9.91 42.25 -30.33
N GLN A 6 9.57 42.03 -31.61
CA GLN A 6 8.18 41.83 -32.05
C GLN A 6 7.80 40.42 -32.51
N THR A 7 8.67 39.41 -32.39
CA THR A 7 8.36 38.05 -32.89
C THR A 7 8.49 36.91 -31.89
N LEU A 8 8.36 37.15 -30.58
CA LEU A 8 8.26 36.06 -29.60
C LEU A 8 7.06 36.09 -28.62
N PRO A 9 5.83 36.55 -28.97
CA PRO A 9 4.70 36.40 -28.06
C PRO A 9 3.91 35.09 -28.25
N LYS A 10 4.05 34.36 -29.37
CA LYS A 10 3.20 33.17 -29.63
C LYS A 10 3.73 31.86 -29.03
N LEU A 11 5.04 31.59 -29.15
CA LEU A 11 5.67 30.35 -28.67
C LEU A 11 5.77 30.28 -27.14
N ALA A 12 6.05 31.41 -26.48
CA ALA A 12 6.12 31.47 -25.02
C ALA A 12 4.74 31.39 -24.37
N VAL A 13 3.71 31.98 -25.01
CA VAL A 13 2.31 31.84 -24.56
C VAL A 13 1.81 30.42 -24.79
N SER A 14 2.16 29.77 -25.92
CA SER A 14 1.79 28.38 -26.16
C SER A 14 2.48 27.41 -25.19
N ALA A 15 3.77 27.60 -24.88
CA ALA A 15 4.48 26.75 -23.92
C ALA A 15 3.91 26.89 -22.50
N LYS A 16 3.61 28.13 -22.06
CA LYS A 16 2.94 28.36 -20.77
C LYS A 16 1.55 27.75 -20.72
N LEU A 17 0.77 27.87 -21.81
CA LEU A 17 -0.56 27.28 -21.90
C LEU A 17 -0.50 25.75 -21.92
N LEU A 18 0.47 25.15 -22.63
CA LEU A 18 0.71 23.70 -22.63
C LEU A 18 1.13 23.19 -21.26
N CYS A 19 2.02 23.89 -20.55
CA CYS A 19 2.39 23.54 -19.19
C CYS A 19 1.20 23.64 -18.21
N LEU A 20 0.38 24.69 -18.32
CA LEU A 20 -0.84 24.82 -17.53
C LEU A 20 -1.85 23.71 -17.86
N LEU A 21 -2.04 23.39 -19.14
CA LEU A 21 -2.87 22.27 -19.57
C LEU A 21 -2.33 20.94 -19.03
N MET A 22 -1.02 20.68 -19.10
CA MET A 22 -0.42 19.47 -18.54
C MET A 22 -0.61 19.36 -17.02
N VAL A 23 -0.45 20.45 -16.28
CA VAL A 23 -0.71 20.47 -14.82
C VAL A 23 -2.19 20.22 -14.51
N VAL A 24 -3.10 20.83 -15.29
CA VAL A 24 -4.55 20.64 -15.14
C VAL A 24 -4.98 19.20 -15.48
N MET A 25 -4.39 18.59 -16.51
CA MET A 25 -4.71 17.22 -16.93
C MET A 25 -4.10 16.17 -15.99
N CYS A 26 -2.89 16.38 -15.46
CA CYS A 26 -2.30 15.50 -14.45
C CYS A 26 -3.07 15.49 -13.12
N GLY A 27 -3.75 16.59 -12.77
CA GLY A 27 -4.61 16.68 -11.59
C GLY A 27 -6.02 16.08 -11.78
N ALA A 28 -6.41 15.72 -13.00
CA ALA A 28 -7.75 15.28 -13.35
C ALA A 28 -7.92 13.75 -13.45
N VAL A 29 -6.88 12.96 -13.15
CA VAL A 29 -6.96 11.48 -13.19
C VAL A 29 -7.19 10.91 -11.79
N PRO A 30 -8.31 10.20 -11.55
CA PRO A 30 -8.55 9.50 -10.28
C PRO A 30 -7.40 8.56 -9.94
N SER A 31 -6.78 8.75 -8.78
CA SER A 31 -5.71 7.87 -8.32
C SER A 31 -6.29 6.50 -8.01
N THR A 32 -5.97 5.53 -8.87
CA THR A 32 -6.40 4.14 -8.77
C THR A 32 -5.19 3.27 -8.47
N ARG A 33 -5.24 2.46 -7.41
CA ARG A 33 -4.16 1.56 -7.02
C ARG A 33 -4.69 0.17 -6.68
N SER A 34 -4.04 -0.86 -7.20
CA SER A 34 -4.32 -2.25 -6.85
C SER A 34 -3.53 -2.63 -5.59
N VAL A 35 -4.22 -3.17 -4.60
CA VAL A 35 -3.69 -3.38 -3.25
C VAL A 35 -4.22 -4.67 -2.60
N ARG A 36 -3.48 -5.16 -1.62
CA ARG A 36 -3.98 -6.05 -0.56
C ARG A 36 -4.02 -5.27 0.75
N LEU A 37 -5.12 -5.42 1.48
CA LEU A 37 -5.31 -4.82 2.79
C LEU A 37 -5.13 -5.88 3.86
N TYR A 38 -4.03 -5.84 4.58
CA TYR A 38 -3.73 -6.78 5.65
C TYR A 38 -4.20 -6.22 6.99
N ASN A 39 -5.03 -6.94 7.72
CA ASN A 39 -5.52 -6.53 9.03
C ASN A 39 -4.63 -7.06 10.15
N ASP A 40 -4.20 -6.17 11.07
CA ASP A 40 -3.27 -6.51 12.14
C ASP A 40 -3.85 -7.53 13.14
N CYS A 41 -5.09 -7.30 13.61
CA CYS A 41 -5.75 -8.15 14.62
C CYS A 41 -6.04 -9.58 14.17
N SER A 42 -6.45 -9.78 12.92
CA SER A 42 -6.69 -11.11 12.35
C SER A 42 -5.45 -11.72 11.70
N SER A 43 -4.41 -10.91 11.49
CA SER A 43 -3.18 -11.31 10.80
C SER A 43 -3.46 -11.92 9.42
N SER A 44 -4.34 -11.28 8.65
CA SER A 44 -4.81 -11.81 7.37
C SER A 44 -5.27 -10.71 6.41
N ASP A 45 -5.22 -11.01 5.11
CA ASP A 45 -5.69 -10.13 4.04
C ASP A 45 -7.22 -10.09 3.96
N VAL A 46 -7.77 -8.88 3.80
CA VAL A 46 -9.18 -8.67 3.51
C VAL A 46 -9.53 -9.28 2.16
N ARG A 47 -10.68 -9.97 2.11
CA ARG A 47 -11.25 -10.52 0.89
C ARG A 47 -12.75 -10.32 0.82
N ILE A 48 -13.24 -10.21 -0.41
CA ILE A 48 -14.67 -10.09 -0.71
C ILE A 48 -15.05 -11.15 -1.73
N ASP A 49 -15.84 -12.15 -1.32
CA ASP A 49 -16.20 -13.27 -2.18
C ASP A 49 -17.40 -13.00 -3.12
N MET A 50 -17.69 -13.96 -4.00
CA MET A 50 -18.81 -13.89 -4.95
C MET A 50 -20.19 -13.77 -4.27
N LYS A 51 -20.33 -14.17 -3.00
CA LYS A 51 -21.56 -14.03 -2.21
C LYS A 51 -21.66 -12.65 -1.55
N GLY A 52 -20.60 -11.84 -1.60
CA GLY A 52 -20.52 -10.53 -0.95
C GLY A 52 -20.18 -10.59 0.53
N ARG A 53 -19.59 -11.71 0.99
CA ARG A 53 -19.05 -11.80 2.36
C ARG A 53 -17.69 -11.11 2.39
N VAL A 54 -17.52 -10.24 3.38
CA VAL A 54 -16.25 -9.54 3.66
C VAL A 54 -15.61 -10.22 4.87
N LEU A 55 -14.39 -10.73 4.70
CA LEU A 55 -13.65 -11.47 5.73
C LEU A 55 -12.17 -11.11 5.62
N ALA A 56 -11.43 -11.25 6.71
CA ALA A 56 -9.97 -11.13 6.75
C ALA A 56 -9.40 -12.41 7.36
N ASP A 57 -9.41 -13.50 6.59
CA ASP A 57 -9.03 -14.82 7.06
C ASP A 57 -8.05 -15.51 6.10
N ASP A 58 -7.33 -16.50 6.63
CA ASP A 58 -6.34 -17.24 5.86
C ASP A 58 -6.94 -18.43 5.11
N ILE A 59 -7.82 -18.15 4.15
CA ILE A 59 -8.26 -19.17 3.19
C ILE A 59 -7.22 -19.32 2.08
N LYS A 60 -6.79 -20.57 1.80
CA LYS A 60 -5.77 -20.94 0.79
C LYS A 60 -5.95 -20.34 -0.61
N SER A 61 -7.14 -19.85 -0.95
CA SER A 61 -7.39 -19.21 -2.25
C SER A 61 -7.16 -17.70 -2.18
N ASN A 62 -6.09 -17.25 -2.84
CA ASN A 62 -5.74 -15.83 -2.95
C ASN A 62 -6.68 -15.01 -3.86
N LYS A 63 -7.59 -15.68 -4.60
CA LYS A 63 -8.38 -15.06 -5.66
C LYS A 63 -9.18 -13.83 -5.23
N PHE A 64 -9.62 -13.75 -3.99
CA PHE A 64 -10.51 -12.66 -3.54
C PHE A 64 -9.82 -11.56 -2.73
N ARG A 65 -8.49 -11.58 -2.63
CA ARG A 65 -7.68 -10.68 -1.77
C ARG A 65 -7.25 -9.39 -2.48
N ASN A 66 -7.26 -9.37 -3.82
CA ASN A 66 -6.89 -8.20 -4.60
C ASN A 66 -8.04 -7.19 -4.61
N LEU A 67 -7.75 -5.99 -4.13
CA LEU A 67 -8.67 -4.87 -4.01
C LEU A 67 -8.12 -3.68 -4.80
N THR A 68 -9.00 -2.81 -5.23
CA THR A 68 -8.64 -1.56 -5.89
C THR A 68 -9.14 -0.41 -5.05
N ILE A 69 -8.21 0.45 -4.63
CA ILE A 69 -8.54 1.70 -3.96
C ILE A 69 -8.61 2.79 -5.02
N ARG A 70 -9.74 3.50 -5.08
CA ARG A 70 -9.96 4.63 -5.99
C ARG A 70 -10.27 5.87 -5.17
N SER A 71 -9.43 6.89 -5.29
CA SER A 71 -9.70 8.23 -4.76
C SER A 71 -10.27 9.12 -5.86
N GLN A 72 -11.34 9.86 -5.60
CA GLN A 72 -11.86 10.85 -6.54
C GLN A 72 -11.09 12.16 -6.37
N ASN A 73 -10.72 12.82 -7.46
CA ASN A 73 -9.85 14.00 -7.43
C ASN A 73 -10.38 15.08 -6.46
N PHE A 74 -9.44 15.68 -5.72
CA PHE A 74 -9.65 16.68 -4.66
C PHE A 74 -10.43 16.22 -3.43
N ASN A 75 -11.04 15.03 -3.44
CA ASN A 75 -11.78 14.50 -2.30
C ASN A 75 -10.88 13.52 -1.54
N VAL A 76 -10.78 13.67 -0.21
CA VAL A 76 -10.06 12.74 0.68
C VAL A 76 -10.80 11.39 0.80
N LYS A 77 -11.98 11.29 0.17
CA LYS A 77 -12.85 10.12 0.16
C LYS A 77 -12.35 9.11 -0.87
N LEU A 78 -12.19 7.86 -0.45
CA LEU A 78 -11.86 6.74 -1.32
C LEU A 78 -12.98 5.69 -1.36
N THR A 79 -12.91 4.84 -2.38
CA THR A 79 -13.71 3.62 -2.49
C THR A 79 -12.77 2.42 -2.55
N ILE A 80 -13.23 1.29 -2.01
CA ILE A 80 -12.50 0.02 -2.04
C ILE A 80 -13.34 -0.96 -2.87
N PHE A 81 -12.78 -1.48 -3.95
CA PHE A 81 -13.48 -2.36 -4.89
C PHE A 81 -12.76 -3.69 -5.03
N ALA A 82 -13.45 -4.80 -4.85
CA ALA A 82 -12.92 -6.13 -5.13
C ALA A 82 -13.13 -6.46 -6.61
N GLU A 83 -12.03 -6.43 -7.38
CA GLU A 83 -12.06 -6.63 -8.83
C GLU A 83 -12.56 -8.02 -9.22
N GLU A 84 -12.23 -9.03 -8.42
CA GLU A 84 -12.51 -10.44 -8.71
C GLU A 84 -13.98 -10.81 -8.48
N SER A 85 -14.61 -10.23 -7.46
CA SER A 85 -16.04 -10.44 -7.18
C SER A 85 -16.94 -9.33 -7.73
N LYS A 86 -16.35 -8.30 -8.35
CA LYS A 86 -17.00 -7.09 -8.89
C LYS A 86 -17.92 -6.43 -7.86
N ARG A 87 -17.37 -6.14 -6.68
CA ARG A 87 -18.12 -5.63 -5.52
C ARG A 87 -17.39 -4.49 -4.81
N TYR A 88 -18.14 -3.45 -4.47
CA TYR A 88 -17.68 -2.41 -3.55
C TYR A 88 -17.71 -2.94 -2.12
N LEU A 89 -16.69 -2.62 -1.34
CA LEU A 89 -16.75 -2.72 0.11
C LEU A 89 -17.64 -1.60 0.63
N CYS A 90 -18.70 -1.97 1.36
CA CYS A 90 -19.63 -1.00 1.93
C CYS A 90 -20.07 -1.44 3.32
N PHE A 91 -20.53 -0.50 4.12
CA PHE A 91 -21.49 -0.79 5.17
C PHE A 91 -22.89 -0.97 4.59
N ASN A 92 -23.70 -1.82 5.21
CA ASN A 92 -25.15 -1.85 4.97
C ASN A 92 -25.89 -1.00 6.02
N ARG A 93 -27.22 -0.90 5.91
CA ARG A 93 -28.06 -0.13 6.86
C ARG A 93 -27.98 -0.61 8.31
N ASN A 94 -27.55 -1.86 8.52
CA ASN A 94 -27.34 -2.45 9.85
C ASN A 94 -25.86 -2.37 10.26
N TRP A 95 -25.09 -1.51 9.59
CA TRP A 95 -23.66 -1.28 9.85
C TRP A 95 -22.78 -2.52 9.80
N LYS A 96 -23.17 -3.49 8.98
CA LYS A 96 -22.35 -4.66 8.66
C LYS A 96 -21.56 -4.41 7.39
N LEU A 97 -20.28 -4.78 7.39
CA LEU A 97 -19.47 -4.83 6.17
C LEU A 97 -20.01 -5.88 5.18
N VAL A 98 -20.22 -5.44 3.94
CA VAL A 98 -20.74 -6.25 2.84
C VAL A 98 -20.04 -5.90 1.53
N GLY A 99 -19.89 -6.90 0.66
CA GLY A 99 -19.54 -6.70 -0.74
C GLY A 99 -20.78 -6.39 -1.56
N SER A 100 -20.99 -5.13 -1.95
CA SER A 100 -22.15 -4.69 -2.71
C SER A 100 -21.86 -4.67 -4.22
N LYS A 101 -22.77 -5.22 -5.03
CA LYS A 101 -22.70 -5.11 -6.50
C LYS A 101 -23.01 -3.68 -7.01
N ARG A 102 -23.65 -2.86 -6.19
CA ARG A 102 -24.03 -1.48 -6.52
C ARG A 102 -23.29 -0.52 -5.61
N PHE A 103 -22.85 0.61 -6.15
CA PHE A 103 -22.37 1.72 -5.35
C PHE A 103 -23.54 2.32 -4.55
N ARG A 104 -23.34 2.60 -3.27
CA ARG A 104 -24.38 3.06 -2.32
C ARG A 104 -24.01 4.39 -1.68
N GLY A 105 -23.36 5.28 -2.44
CA GLY A 105 -22.91 6.59 -1.94
C GLY A 105 -21.94 6.45 -0.78
N GLU A 106 -22.15 7.26 0.25
CA GLU A 106 -21.27 7.37 1.43
C GLU A 106 -21.11 6.05 2.19
N MET A 107 -22.08 5.14 2.11
CA MET A 107 -21.97 3.80 2.72
C MET A 107 -20.86 2.94 2.11
N CYS A 108 -20.37 3.28 0.92
CA CYS A 108 -19.27 2.62 0.23
C CYS A 108 -18.02 3.50 0.13
N GLN A 109 -17.99 4.63 0.85
CA GLN A 109 -16.88 5.58 0.85
C GLN A 109 -16.25 5.65 2.23
N PHE A 110 -14.93 5.83 2.23
CA PHE A 110 -14.13 5.87 3.45
C PHE A 110 -13.10 7.00 3.38
N TYR A 111 -12.71 7.51 4.55
CA TYR A 111 -11.48 8.29 4.72
C TYR A 111 -10.34 7.34 5.09
N GLU A 112 -9.17 7.51 4.48
CA GLU A 112 -7.93 6.84 4.88
C GLU A 112 -7.20 7.70 5.90
N GLU A 113 -6.94 7.14 7.08
CA GLU A 113 -6.21 7.79 8.17
C GLU A 113 -4.91 7.03 8.40
N MET A 114 -3.77 7.70 8.16
CA MET A 114 -2.47 7.13 8.49
C MET A 114 -2.12 7.49 9.94
N LEU A 115 -1.94 6.46 10.76
CA LEU A 115 -1.48 6.61 12.14
C LEU A 115 0.03 6.84 12.18
N GLU A 116 0.52 7.53 13.20
CA GLU A 116 1.96 7.76 13.43
C GLU A 116 2.76 6.45 13.52
N ILE A 117 2.12 5.37 13.98
CA ILE A 117 2.70 4.02 14.06
C ILE A 117 2.76 3.29 12.70
N GLY A 118 2.43 3.96 11.59
CA GLY A 118 2.57 3.44 10.22
C GLY A 118 1.41 2.56 9.71
N TYR A 119 0.36 2.38 10.50
CA TYR A 119 -0.86 1.67 10.08
C TYR A 119 -1.89 2.63 9.50
N ASN A 120 -2.72 2.13 8.60
CA ASN A 120 -3.88 2.87 8.08
C ASN A 120 -5.17 2.41 8.78
N ARG A 121 -6.11 3.34 8.97
CA ARG A 121 -7.50 3.07 9.33
C ARG A 121 -8.43 3.59 8.25
N TYR A 122 -9.58 2.94 8.09
CA TYR A 122 -10.59 3.33 7.12
C TYR A 122 -11.89 3.70 7.83
N ARG A 123 -12.13 5.00 7.96
CA ARG A 123 -13.31 5.57 8.63
C ARG A 123 -14.44 5.77 7.64
N SER A 124 -15.66 5.39 8.01
CA SER A 124 -16.84 5.55 7.14
C SER A 124 -17.16 7.03 6.91
N VAL A 125 -17.47 7.40 5.66
CA VAL A 125 -17.95 8.75 5.34
C VAL A 125 -19.38 8.96 5.85
N ALA A 126 -20.22 7.92 5.85
CA ALA A 126 -21.62 8.02 6.28
C ALA A 126 -21.81 8.13 7.81
N ASP A 127 -20.80 7.74 8.59
CA ASP A 127 -20.81 7.80 10.07
C ASP A 127 -19.37 7.68 10.55
N GLU A 128 -18.80 8.80 10.99
CA GLU A 128 -17.39 8.89 11.37
C GLU A 128 -17.07 8.10 12.65
N THR A 129 -18.07 7.61 13.38
CA THR A 129 -17.83 6.73 14.53
C THR A 129 -17.50 5.29 14.12
N ARG A 130 -17.60 4.97 12.81
CA ARG A 130 -17.52 3.60 12.30
C ARG A 130 -16.30 3.38 11.45
N TYR A 131 -15.62 2.28 11.73
CA TYR A 131 -14.39 1.90 11.06
C TYR A 131 -14.52 0.51 10.44
N ILE A 132 -13.83 0.32 9.31
CA ILE A 132 -13.56 -1.02 8.82
C ILE A 132 -12.70 -1.72 9.87
N GLY A 133 -13.11 -2.91 10.28
CA GLY A 133 -12.38 -3.67 11.26
C GLY A 133 -12.79 -5.12 11.30
N PHE A 134 -11.86 -5.96 11.75
CA PHE A 134 -12.02 -7.40 11.85
C PHE A 134 -11.53 -7.87 13.22
N ASN A 135 -12.27 -8.79 13.83
CA ASN A 135 -11.79 -9.45 15.05
C ASN A 135 -10.68 -10.46 14.73
N LYS A 136 -10.07 -11.04 15.77
CA LYS A 136 -9.01 -12.06 15.66
C LYS A 136 -9.36 -13.27 14.79
N LYS A 137 -10.65 -13.56 14.58
CA LYS A 137 -11.13 -14.67 13.73
C LYS A 137 -11.38 -14.24 12.28
N GLY A 138 -10.99 -13.03 11.89
CA GLY A 138 -11.19 -12.50 10.54
C GLY A 138 -12.63 -12.11 10.21
N ARG A 139 -13.51 -12.01 11.22
CA ARG A 139 -14.92 -11.62 11.00
C ARG A 139 -15.08 -10.13 11.19
N PRO A 140 -15.89 -9.44 10.35
CA PRO A 140 -16.21 -8.03 10.54
C PRO A 140 -16.67 -7.73 11.96
N LEU A 141 -16.17 -6.63 12.52
CA LEU A 141 -16.65 -6.14 13.81
C LEU A 141 -18.15 -5.80 13.70
N ARG A 142 -18.90 -6.26 14.70
CA ARG A 142 -20.31 -5.89 14.86
C ARG A 142 -20.40 -4.49 15.45
N ASP A 143 -21.57 -3.87 15.35
CA ASP A 143 -21.83 -2.52 15.90
C ASP A 143 -21.38 -2.40 17.36
N ARG A 144 -21.81 -3.32 18.23
CA ARG A 144 -21.41 -3.37 19.65
C ARG A 144 -19.91 -3.58 19.91
N GLN A 145 -19.15 -3.94 18.88
CA GLN A 145 -17.70 -4.16 18.95
C GLN A 145 -16.92 -3.01 18.32
N GLN A 146 -17.61 -2.03 17.72
CA GLN A 146 -16.96 -0.81 17.27
C GLN A 146 -16.48 -0.04 18.51
N PRO A 147 -15.21 0.38 18.56
CA PRO A 147 -14.73 1.18 19.66
C PRO A 147 -15.45 2.53 19.67
N GLN A 148 -15.65 3.08 20.86
CA GLN A 148 -16.12 4.47 21.00
C GLN A 148 -15.13 5.42 20.30
N PRO A 149 -15.56 6.59 19.80
CA PRO A 149 -14.70 7.50 19.02
C PRO A 149 -13.36 7.82 19.69
N LEU A 150 -13.34 8.07 21.00
CA LEU A 150 -12.11 8.35 21.75
C LEU A 150 -11.16 7.13 21.80
N LYS A 151 -11.70 5.92 21.87
CA LYS A 151 -10.91 4.67 21.82
C LYS A 151 -10.51 4.31 20.39
N ALA A 152 -11.34 4.66 19.41
CA ALA A 152 -11.05 4.52 17.99
C ALA A 152 -9.97 5.50 17.53
N ALA A 153 -9.77 6.62 18.23
CA ALA A 153 -8.64 7.51 18.04
C ALA A 153 -7.35 6.98 18.69
N ALA A 154 -7.45 6.13 19.72
CA ALA A 154 -6.28 5.49 20.31
C ALA A 154 -5.66 4.49 19.31
N ALA A 155 -4.36 4.63 19.05
CA ALA A 155 -3.62 3.84 18.06
C ALA A 155 -3.61 2.32 18.32
N HIS A 156 -4.01 1.89 19.52
CA HIS A 156 -3.76 0.55 20.05
C HIS A 156 -4.84 -0.50 19.75
N ASP A 157 -5.97 -0.13 19.13
CA ASP A 157 -6.94 -1.11 18.64
C ASP A 157 -6.48 -1.71 17.31
N LYS A 158 -5.72 -2.81 17.41
CA LYS A 158 -5.22 -3.60 16.27
C LYS A 158 -6.33 -4.02 15.32
N CYS A 159 -7.57 -4.13 15.79
CA CYS A 159 -8.68 -4.66 14.99
C CYS A 159 -9.17 -3.67 13.94
N LEU A 160 -8.77 -2.40 14.05
CA LEU A 160 -8.98 -1.36 13.06
C LEU A 160 -7.75 -1.07 12.19
N ASN A 161 -6.60 -1.66 12.50
CA ASN A 161 -5.33 -1.32 11.86
C ASN A 161 -5.07 -2.16 10.61
N PHE A 162 -4.63 -1.49 9.53
CA PHE A 162 -4.32 -2.13 8.25
C PHE A 162 -2.96 -1.73 7.70
N LEU A 163 -2.27 -2.70 7.10
CA LEU A 163 -1.17 -2.45 6.18
C LEU A 163 -1.69 -2.51 4.74
N LYS A 164 -1.20 -1.60 3.90
CA LYS A 164 -1.57 -1.49 2.49
C LYS A 164 -0.39 -1.95 1.66
N PHE A 165 -0.53 -3.11 1.01
CA PHE A 165 0.49 -3.66 0.12
C PHE A 165 0.07 -3.45 -1.32
N ASP A 166 0.90 -2.80 -2.13
CA ASP A 166 0.67 -2.68 -3.57
C ASP A 166 0.84 -4.07 -4.22
N THR A 167 -0.10 -4.48 -5.08
CA THR A 167 -0.03 -5.79 -5.76
C THR A 167 0.93 -5.78 -6.94
N ASP A 168 1.17 -4.60 -7.51
CA ASP A 168 1.92 -4.42 -8.75
C ASP A 168 3.39 -4.08 -8.45
N PHE A 169 3.68 -3.72 -7.19
CA PHE A 169 5.03 -3.52 -6.69
C PHE A 169 5.60 -4.80 -6.06
N SER A 170 6.56 -5.43 -6.76
CA SER A 170 7.41 -6.48 -6.20
C SER A 170 8.79 -5.92 -5.94
N ILE A 171 9.25 -5.91 -4.68
CA ILE A 171 10.61 -5.48 -4.31
C ILE A 171 11.65 -6.32 -5.07
N GLY A 172 11.43 -7.62 -5.21
CA GLY A 172 12.34 -8.50 -5.96
C GLY A 172 12.40 -8.12 -7.44
N GLU A 173 11.26 -7.76 -8.04
CA GLU A 173 11.23 -7.31 -9.42
C GLU A 173 11.80 -5.91 -9.61
N HIS A 174 11.48 -4.99 -8.71
CA HIS A 174 12.07 -3.66 -8.65
C HIS A 174 13.59 -3.76 -8.53
N ASN A 175 14.11 -4.52 -7.57
CA ASN A 175 15.55 -4.73 -7.40
C ASN A 175 16.18 -5.38 -8.63
N ARG A 176 15.53 -6.40 -9.25
CA ARG A 176 16.02 -6.99 -10.51
C ARG A 176 16.12 -5.97 -11.63
N ARG A 177 15.12 -5.09 -11.79
CA ARG A 177 15.14 -4.01 -12.79
C ARG A 177 16.23 -2.98 -12.46
N MET A 178 16.39 -2.60 -11.19
CA MET A 178 17.42 -1.65 -10.73
C MET A 178 18.84 -2.22 -10.87
N SER A 179 19.01 -3.54 -10.73
CA SER A 179 20.29 -4.24 -10.96
C SER A 179 20.53 -4.59 -12.45
N GLY A 180 19.75 -4.04 -13.39
CA GLY A 180 19.96 -4.22 -14.82
C GLY A 180 19.63 -5.62 -15.35
N GLY A 181 18.77 -6.38 -14.66
CA GLY A 181 18.35 -7.71 -15.11
C GLY A 181 19.37 -8.83 -14.90
N ALA A 182 20.45 -8.58 -14.15
CA ALA A 182 21.39 -9.62 -13.77
C ALA A 182 20.71 -10.67 -12.87
N VAL A 183 20.32 -11.79 -13.46
CA VAL A 183 19.89 -12.99 -12.73
C VAL A 183 21.16 -13.57 -12.11
N ILE A 184 21.36 -13.37 -10.80
CA ILE A 184 22.35 -14.13 -10.04
C ILE A 184 21.87 -15.58 -10.05
N THR A 185 22.49 -16.41 -10.88
CA THR A 185 22.20 -17.85 -10.90
C THR A 185 22.69 -18.47 -9.60
N LYS A 186 22.17 -19.65 -9.22
CA LYS A 186 22.65 -20.37 -8.02
C LYS A 186 24.18 -20.55 -8.04
N THR A 187 24.73 -20.76 -9.23
CA THR A 187 26.16 -20.83 -9.53
C THR A 187 26.90 -19.52 -9.25
N ASP A 188 26.33 -18.36 -9.56
CA ASP A 188 26.95 -17.06 -9.28
C ASP A 188 26.94 -16.76 -7.78
N ALA A 189 25.87 -17.13 -7.08
CA ALA A 189 25.77 -16.99 -5.63
C ALA A 189 26.79 -17.89 -4.90
N GLU A 190 26.94 -19.15 -5.32
CA GLU A 190 27.93 -20.07 -4.75
C GLU A 190 29.37 -19.60 -5.01
N THR A 191 29.66 -19.09 -6.20
CA THR A 191 30.98 -18.54 -6.54
C THR A 191 31.30 -17.31 -5.70
N MET A 192 30.33 -16.42 -5.52
CA MET A 192 30.48 -15.21 -4.71
C MET A 192 30.63 -15.51 -3.20
N TRP A 193 29.95 -16.54 -2.69
CA TRP A 193 30.13 -17.04 -1.32
C TRP A 193 31.52 -17.66 -1.13
N ARG A 194 31.98 -18.51 -2.07
CA ARG A 194 33.32 -19.13 -2.03
C ARG A 194 34.44 -18.09 -2.01
N SER A 195 34.34 -17.05 -2.84
CA SER A 195 35.32 -15.94 -2.86
C SER A 195 35.32 -15.13 -1.56
N ARG A 196 34.15 -14.92 -0.93
CA ARG A 196 34.06 -14.24 0.38
C ARG A 196 34.63 -15.09 1.53
N SER A 197 34.45 -16.40 1.52
CA SER A 197 35.09 -17.30 2.49
C SER A 197 36.61 -17.37 2.31
N ALA A 198 37.13 -17.36 1.09
CA ALA A 198 38.57 -17.29 0.83
C ALA A 198 39.20 -15.98 1.37
N LEU A 199 38.52 -14.84 1.19
CA LEU A 199 38.91 -13.54 1.76
C LEU A 199 38.84 -13.50 3.30
N ARG A 200 37.91 -14.23 3.91
CA ARG A 200 37.84 -14.38 5.37
C ARG A 200 38.99 -15.22 5.94
N HIS A 201 39.41 -16.27 5.24
CA HIS A 201 40.57 -17.08 5.64
C HIS A 201 41.90 -16.33 5.50
N LEU A 202 42.04 -15.46 4.50
CA LEU A 202 43.22 -14.57 4.37
C LEU A 202 43.30 -13.52 5.49
N ARG A 203 42.16 -13.02 6.00
CA ARG A 203 42.13 -12.11 7.16
C ARG A 203 42.51 -12.78 8.48
N HIS A 204 42.19 -14.06 8.66
CA HIS A 204 42.54 -14.77 9.90
C HIS A 204 44.03 -15.13 9.97
N HIS A 205 44.70 -15.38 8.84
CA HIS A 205 46.15 -15.65 8.84
C HIS A 205 47.00 -14.42 9.12
N ASN A 206 46.53 -13.21 8.79
CA ASN A 206 47.27 -11.98 9.09
C ASN A 206 47.15 -11.51 10.54
N HIS A 207 46.18 -12.01 11.30
CA HIS A 207 46.04 -11.64 12.72
C HIS A 207 46.93 -12.47 13.67
N HIS A 208 47.44 -13.62 13.23
CA HIS A 208 48.30 -14.47 14.06
C HIS A 208 49.80 -14.16 13.96
N ARG A 209 50.23 -13.22 13.11
CA ARG A 209 51.66 -12.89 12.94
C ARG A 209 52.16 -11.66 13.71
N ASN A 210 51.30 -10.97 14.46
CA ASN A 210 51.68 -9.77 15.24
C ASN A 210 51.42 -9.93 16.75
N PHE A 211 51.85 -11.04 17.36
CA PHE A 211 51.90 -11.19 18.82
C PHE A 211 53.10 -12.02 19.27
N ILE A 212 54.31 -11.59 18.93
CA ILE A 212 55.51 -11.89 19.71
C ILE A 212 56.34 -10.61 19.77
N GLY A 213 56.38 -9.98 20.94
CA GLY A 213 57.24 -8.83 21.22
C GLY A 213 56.83 -8.11 22.50
N GLY A 214 57.48 -8.46 23.62
CA GLY A 214 57.51 -7.64 24.83
C GLY A 214 57.15 -8.35 26.13
N GLN A 215 58.04 -9.23 26.62
CA GLN A 215 58.20 -9.46 28.06
C GLN A 215 59.52 -8.81 28.47
N SER A 216 59.44 -7.81 29.35
CA SER A 216 60.32 -7.48 30.48
C SER A 216 60.12 -6.02 30.87
#